data_AF-A0A658NJ17-F1
#
_entry.id   AF-A0A658NJ17-F1
#
_cell.length_a   1.000
_cell.length_b   1.000
_cell.length_c   1.000
_cell.angle_alpha   90.00
_cell.angle_beta   90.00
_cell.angle_gamma   90.00
#
_symmetry.space_group_name_H-M   'P 1'
#
loop_
_entity.id
_entity.type
_entity.pdbx_description
1 polymer ?
#
loop_
_entity_poly.entity_id
_entity_poly.type
_entity_poly.pdbx_seq_one_letter_code
_entity_poly.pdbx_strand_id
1 'polypeptide(L)'
;NGEVAGVRVTQHKETPGLGDYVEVKKDKNKARPWITQVTGLSLAQVSDREWKVKKDGVRFDYYAGATVTPRAVTKAVLKAVQWAD
;
A
#
# COMPACT_ATOMS: atom_id res chain seq x y z
N ASN A 1 4.99 -19.98 1.71
CA ASN A 1 4.81 -18.70 2.42
C ASN A 1 5.53 -17.62 1.66
N GLY A 2 4.80 -16.93 0.78
CA GLY A 2 5.34 -15.80 0.01
C GLY A 2 5.42 -14.52 0.85
N GLU A 3 6.49 -13.74 0.67
CA GLU A 3 6.67 -12.44 1.32
C GLU A 3 6.81 -11.34 0.26
N VAL A 4 6.25 -10.16 0.54
CA VAL A 4 6.37 -9.00 -0.35
C VAL A 4 7.78 -8.40 -0.25
N ALA A 5 8.64 -8.70 -1.24
CA ALA A 5 9.96 -8.09 -1.34
C ALA A 5 9.92 -6.58 -1.66
N GLY A 6 8.86 -6.12 -2.30
CA GLY A 6 8.67 -4.70 -2.62
C GLY A 6 7.54 -4.47 -3.60
N VAL A 7 7.05 -3.23 -3.67
CA VAL A 7 5.97 -2.83 -4.57
C VAL A 7 6.31 -1.50 -5.24
N ARG A 8 6.00 -1.40 -6.53
CA ARG A 8 6.12 -0.16 -7.29
C ARG A 8 4.91 0.03 -8.18
N VAL A 9 4.32 1.22 -8.12
CA VAL A 9 3.28 1.64 -9.06
C VAL A 9 3.96 2.02 -10.37
N THR A 10 3.60 1.33 -11.45
CA THR A 10 4.15 1.57 -12.80
C THR A 10 3.32 2.61 -13.56
N GLN A 11 2.02 2.71 -13.28
CA GLN A 11 1.11 3.68 -13.88
C GLN A 11 -0.06 4.01 -12.94
N HIS A 12 -0.50 5.26 -12.93
CA HIS A 12 -1.74 5.70 -12.30
C HIS A 12 -2.27 6.98 -12.98
N LYS A 13 -3.52 7.36 -12.68
CA LYS A 13 -4.15 8.63 -13.10
C LYS A 13 -4.70 9.43 -11.92
N GLU A 14 -4.17 9.18 -10.73
CA GLU A 14 -4.56 9.89 -9.51
C GLU A 14 -4.32 11.39 -9.58
N THR A 15 -5.10 12.16 -8.82
CA THR A 15 -4.97 13.60 -8.71
C THR A 15 -3.59 13.99 -8.15
N PRO A 16 -2.80 14.82 -8.87
CA PRO A 16 -1.50 15.28 -8.41
C PRO A 16 -1.59 15.98 -7.03
N GLY A 17 -0.70 15.63 -6.12
CA GLY A 17 -0.64 16.18 -4.76
C GLY A 17 -1.67 15.61 -3.78
N LEU A 18 -2.59 14.75 -4.24
CA LEU A 18 -3.58 14.07 -3.40
C LEU A 18 -3.30 12.57 -3.31
N GLY A 19 -3.44 11.83 -4.42
CA GLY A 19 -3.32 10.37 -4.45
C GLY A 19 -2.01 9.86 -5.07
N ASP A 20 -1.25 10.73 -5.74
CA ASP A 20 -0.03 10.36 -6.47
C ASP A 20 1.15 9.95 -5.58
N TYR A 21 1.06 10.13 -4.25
CA TYR A 21 2.11 9.73 -3.30
C TYR A 21 2.42 8.23 -3.29
N VAL A 22 1.56 7.40 -3.87
CA VAL A 22 1.87 5.97 -4.10
C VAL A 22 3.05 5.77 -5.05
N GLU A 23 3.40 6.78 -5.86
CA GLU A 23 4.68 6.87 -6.55
C GLU A 23 5.76 7.40 -5.60
N VAL A 24 6.84 6.63 -5.41
CA VAL A 24 7.99 7.00 -4.54
C VAL A 24 8.53 8.41 -4.81
N LYS A 25 8.57 8.82 -6.08
CA LYS A 25 9.07 10.15 -6.47
C LYS A 25 8.11 11.28 -6.13
N LYS A 26 6.83 11.01 -5.91
CA LYS A 26 5.79 12.00 -5.58
C LYS A 26 5.50 12.09 -4.09
N ASP A 27 5.81 11.04 -3.34
CA ASP A 27 5.58 11.03 -1.89
C ASP A 27 6.34 12.18 -1.18
N LYS A 28 5.70 12.84 -0.22
CA LYS A 28 6.34 13.88 0.59
C LYS A 28 7.35 13.29 1.58
N ASN A 29 7.11 12.08 2.08
CA ASN A 29 8.04 11.39 2.97
C ASN A 29 9.06 10.57 2.16
N LYS A 30 10.21 11.19 1.86
CA LYS A 30 11.30 10.50 1.14
C LYS A 30 12.07 9.48 1.98
N ALA A 31 12.10 9.66 3.28
CA ALA A 31 12.79 8.74 4.19
C ALA A 31 12.03 7.41 4.34
N ARG A 32 10.70 7.46 4.25
CA ARG A 32 9.83 6.28 4.30
C ARG A 32 8.62 6.49 3.37
N PRO A 33 8.79 6.28 2.06
CA PRO A 33 7.69 6.41 1.11
C PRO A 33 6.55 5.47 1.48
N TRP A 34 5.31 5.93 1.34
CA TRP A 34 4.10 5.23 1.74
C TRP A 34 4.04 3.80 1.19
N ILE A 35 4.44 3.62 -0.08
CA ILE A 35 4.38 2.33 -0.78
C ILE A 35 5.29 1.26 -0.15
N THR A 36 6.28 1.64 0.66
CA THR A 36 7.19 0.67 1.30
C THR A 36 6.56 -0.02 2.52
N GLN A 37 5.40 0.44 3.00
CA GLN A 37 4.75 -0.13 4.19
C GLN A 37 4.32 -1.59 4.04
N VAL A 38 4.11 -2.06 2.80
CA VAL A 38 3.75 -3.45 2.50
C VAL A 38 4.97 -4.36 2.38
N THR A 39 6.19 -3.80 2.35
CA THR A 39 7.42 -4.58 2.22
C THR A 39 7.65 -5.41 3.47
N GLY A 40 8.01 -6.67 3.29
CA GLY A 40 8.26 -7.62 4.37
C GLY A 40 7.00 -8.24 4.98
N LEU A 41 5.82 -8.03 4.38
CA LEU A 41 4.57 -8.63 4.86
C LEU A 41 4.25 -9.92 4.10
N SER A 42 3.63 -10.86 4.81
CA SER A 42 3.11 -12.12 4.30
C SER A 42 1.79 -12.49 4.98
N LEU A 43 1.02 -13.43 4.41
CA LEU A 43 -0.21 -13.92 5.03
C LEU A 43 0.04 -14.74 6.30
N ALA A 44 1.24 -15.29 6.47
CA ALA A 44 1.66 -15.95 7.71
C ALA A 44 1.80 -14.97 8.90
N GLN A 45 2.05 -13.68 8.61
CA GLN A 45 2.28 -12.65 9.63
C GLN A 45 1.10 -11.68 9.78
N VAL A 46 0.32 -11.47 8.71
CA VAL A 46 -0.72 -10.45 8.62
C VAL A 46 -1.96 -11.07 8.00
N SER A 47 -3.03 -11.19 8.79
CA SER A 47 -4.28 -11.75 8.30
C SER A 47 -4.91 -10.83 7.24
N ASP A 48 -5.64 -11.41 6.28
CA ASP A 48 -6.34 -10.68 5.20
C ASP A 48 -7.15 -9.48 5.70
N ARG A 49 -7.74 -9.58 6.91
CA ARG A 49 -8.58 -8.52 7.50
C ARG A 49 -7.80 -7.28 7.89
N GLU A 50 -6.49 -7.44 8.14
CA GLU A 50 -5.57 -6.37 8.53
C GLU A 50 -4.96 -5.65 7.33
N TRP A 51 -5.18 -6.15 6.12
CA TRP A 51 -4.74 -5.50 4.88
C TRP A 51 -5.65 -4.32 4.51
N LYS A 52 -5.69 -3.32 5.39
CA LYS A 52 -6.52 -2.12 5.27
C LYS A 52 -5.76 -0.89 5.75
N VAL A 53 -6.12 0.25 5.18
CA VAL A 53 -5.62 1.54 5.69
C VAL A 53 -6.14 1.78 7.10
N LYS A 54 -5.41 2.56 7.90
CA LYS A 54 -5.73 2.87 9.30
C LYS A 54 -7.14 3.43 9.47
N LYS A 55 -7.66 4.17 8.48
CA LYS A 55 -9.06 4.66 8.48
C LYS A 55 -10.10 3.54 8.56
N ASP A 56 -9.80 2.36 8.01
CA ASP A 56 -10.73 1.23 7.89
C ASP A 56 -10.39 0.06 8.81
N GLY A 57 -9.43 0.26 9.72
CA GLY A 57 -9.33 -0.62 10.87
C GLY A 57 -7.93 -0.92 11.37
N VAL A 58 -6.84 -0.83 10.57
CA VAL A 58 -5.59 -1.47 11.03
C VAL A 58 -4.26 -0.81 10.64
N ARG A 59 -3.67 -1.14 9.48
CA ARG A 59 -2.19 -1.18 9.40
C ARG A 59 -1.55 -0.04 8.62
N PHE A 60 -2.08 0.26 7.43
CA PHE A 60 -1.40 1.15 6.50
C PHE A 60 -1.75 2.61 6.75
N ASP A 61 -0.75 3.47 6.88
CA ASP A 61 -0.90 4.92 6.93
C ASP A 61 -1.65 5.42 5.69
N TYR A 62 -2.14 6.66 5.71
CA TYR A 62 -2.71 7.32 4.54
C TYR A 62 -2.58 8.83 4.71
N TYR A 63 -2.53 9.56 3.59
CA TYR A 63 -2.63 11.02 3.63
C TYR A 63 -4.09 11.45 3.75
N ALA A 64 -4.38 12.39 4.65
CA ALA A 64 -5.72 12.91 4.86
C ALA A 64 -6.33 13.42 3.54
N GLY A 65 -7.61 13.10 3.30
CA GLY A 65 -8.29 13.42 2.04
C GLY A 65 -7.99 12.47 0.88
N ALA A 66 -7.05 11.53 1.00
CA ALA A 66 -6.59 10.66 -0.07
C ALA A 66 -6.64 9.17 0.30
N THR A 67 -7.79 8.70 0.79
CA THR A 67 -7.95 7.32 1.27
C THR A 67 -8.29 6.32 0.17
N VAL A 68 -8.77 6.76 -0.99
CA VAL A 68 -9.21 5.87 -2.08
C VAL A 68 -8.02 5.15 -2.73
N THR A 69 -6.98 5.89 -3.10
CA THR A 69 -5.75 5.33 -3.69
C THR A 69 -5.07 4.27 -2.83
N PRO A 70 -4.72 4.53 -1.55
CA PRO A 70 -4.00 3.57 -0.72
C PRO A 70 -4.83 2.31 -0.48
N ARG A 71 -6.17 2.42 -0.37
CA ARG A 71 -7.06 1.25 -0.31
C ARG A 71 -6.96 0.38 -1.55
N ALA A 72 -6.99 1.00 -2.74
CA ALA A 72 -6.89 0.28 -4.01
C ALA A 72 -5.54 -0.45 -4.11
N VAL A 73 -4.45 0.23 -3.75
CA VAL A 73 -3.11 -0.37 -3.76
C VAL A 73 -2.98 -1.50 -2.75
N THR A 74 -3.37 -1.29 -1.49
CA THR A 74 -3.34 -2.35 -0.46
C THR A 74 -4.13 -3.58 -0.90
N LYS A 75 -5.32 -3.40 -1.47
CA LYS A 75 -6.16 -4.50 -1.98
C LYS A 75 -5.50 -5.23 -3.16
N ALA A 76 -4.84 -4.51 -4.06
CA ALA A 76 -4.11 -5.11 -5.17
C ALA A 76 -2.91 -5.93 -4.69
N VAL A 77 -2.16 -5.44 -3.70
CA VAL A 77 -1.04 -6.17 -3.10
C VAL A 77 -1.54 -7.43 -2.39
N LEU A 78 -2.58 -7.34 -1.56
CA LEU A 78 -3.16 -8.52 -0.89
C LEU A 78 -3.52 -9.62 -1.90
N LYS A 79 -4.17 -9.27 -3.01
CA LYS A 79 -4.51 -10.25 -4.07
C LYS A 79 -3.28 -10.94 -4.65
N ALA A 80 -2.19 -10.20 -4.84
CA ALA A 80 -0.93 -10.76 -5.34
C ALA A 80 -0.29 -11.70 -4.32
N VAL A 81 -0.32 -11.33 -3.03
CA VAL A 81 0.18 -12.21 -1.95
C VAL A 81 -0.65 -13.48 -1.84
N GLN A 82 -1.99 -13.38 -1.87
CA GLN A 82 -2.89 -14.53 -1.86
C GLN A 82 -2.69 -15.47 -3.06
N TRP A 83 -2.27 -14.95 -4.21
CA TRP A 83 -1.95 -15.77 -5.37
C TRP A 83 -0.59 -16.48 -5.24
N ALA A 84 0.37 -15.84 -4.56
CA ALA A 84 1.74 -16.32 -4.43
C ALA A 84 1.95 -17.25 -3.21
N ASP A 85 1.01 -17.28 -2.27
CA ASP A 85 1.04 -18.17 -1.11
C ASP A 85 0.58 -19.59 -1.47
#